data_AF-A0A559N858-F1
#
_entry.id   AF-A0A559N858-F1
#
_cell.length_a   1.000
_cell.length_b   1.000
_cell.length_c   1.000
_cell.angle_alpha   90.00
_cell.angle_beta   90.00
_cell.angle_gamma   90.00
#
_symmetry.space_group_name_H-M   'P 1'
#
loop_
_entity.id
_entity.type
_entity.pdbx_description
1 polymer ?
#
loop_
_entity_poly.entity_id
_entity_poly.type
_entity_poly.pdbx_seq_one_letter_code
_entity_poly.pdbx_strand_id
1 'polypeptide(L)'
;MKQLMYKSMAVLALLINVGLYAQKQTKKIKEVFNVDKNAVLDLDTNNADIEFDTWNKNVIQIEATIEVEGMTADEAEKYFIRNKMDILGNSSKVSVSTGGNKFFSKTTSFANAYPVHFNTSNFPARVSFDMDTIRMDSIVVDFDLKDVKFADFDYEEYQKGGKEYIQKWQKEFQKDMGAKNEAEIKKWVAEVKKKAEITQKQAKIIREKHKEIAEKHKLIAEKVKAKVLKAQQNGDVFYMDSNEFYTSPNTFYISKGGDTKSLKVKKTIKIKMPKSATIKMDVRHGKVKLAENTTNINANLSYASLLATTINGDKTYVNASYSPVYVSNWNVGQLKTSYAKAIDLKTVNELTLSAVSSNITINELLKSAFITNDFGDVEINSVSSSFEDLDVTITNGNLNASLPKSSYSIYVKGKSSKVALPVGLSVNKSVNQNIIVHKGFNASNNTNKSVNINASYSDVVLK
;
A
#
# COMPACT_ATOMS: atom_id res chain seq x y z
N MET A 1 -35.53 -19.03 -67.09
CA MET A 1 -35.49 -19.06 -65.60
C MET A 1 -34.50 -20.08 -65.02
N LYS A 2 -33.28 -20.26 -65.57
CA LYS A 2 -32.27 -21.16 -64.96
C LYS A 2 -30.86 -20.55 -64.80
N GLN A 3 -30.63 -19.31 -65.24
CA GLN A 3 -29.34 -18.63 -65.06
C GLN A 3 -29.36 -17.51 -64.00
N LEU A 4 -30.52 -17.15 -63.45
CA LEU A 4 -30.63 -16.13 -62.39
C LEU A 4 -30.52 -16.68 -60.96
N MET A 5 -30.61 -18.00 -60.76
CA MET A 5 -30.50 -18.59 -59.40
C MET A 5 -29.06 -18.91 -58.98
N TYR A 6 -28.11 -19.01 -59.92
CA TYR A 6 -26.71 -19.35 -59.57
C TYR A 6 -25.83 -18.15 -59.23
N LYS A 7 -26.23 -16.93 -59.60
CA LYS A 7 -25.49 -15.71 -59.19
C LYS A 7 -25.83 -15.25 -57.78
N SER A 8 -27.00 -15.61 -57.26
CA SER A 8 -27.40 -15.27 -55.88
C SER A 8 -26.82 -16.21 -54.82
N MET A 9 -26.37 -17.41 -55.21
CA MET A 9 -25.79 -18.39 -54.28
C MET A 9 -24.28 -18.23 -54.08
N ALA A 10 -23.58 -17.59 -55.03
CA ALA A 10 -22.16 -17.25 -54.90
C ALA A 10 -21.93 -15.99 -54.03
N VAL A 11 -22.91 -15.09 -53.94
CA VAL A 11 -22.82 -13.87 -53.10
C VAL A 11 -23.17 -14.17 -51.63
N LEU A 12 -23.96 -15.22 -51.36
CA LEU A 12 -24.24 -15.65 -49.99
C LEU A 12 -23.11 -16.51 -49.37
N ALA A 13 -22.27 -17.14 -50.20
CA ALA A 13 -21.08 -17.87 -49.74
C ALA A 13 -19.87 -16.96 -49.46
N LEU A 14 -19.90 -15.69 -49.88
CA LEU A 14 -18.83 -14.71 -49.62
C LEU A 14 -19.04 -13.88 -48.34
N LEU A 15 -20.16 -14.06 -47.63
CA LEU A 15 -20.50 -13.30 -46.41
C LEU A 15 -20.19 -14.05 -45.09
N ILE A 16 -19.52 -15.21 -45.14
CA ILE A 16 -19.29 -16.05 -43.94
C ILE A 16 -17.90 -15.85 -43.29
N ASN A 17 -16.95 -15.10 -43.88
CA ASN A 17 -15.57 -15.03 -43.35
C ASN A 17 -15.05 -13.63 -42.97
N VAL A 18 -15.90 -12.76 -42.44
CA VAL A 18 -15.43 -11.59 -41.67
C VAL A 18 -16.10 -11.56 -40.29
N GLY A 19 -16.12 -12.71 -39.63
CA GLY A 19 -16.30 -12.79 -38.19
C GLY A 19 -15.02 -12.35 -37.48
N LEU A 20 -14.90 -11.04 -37.24
CA LEU A 20 -14.17 -10.41 -36.14
C LEU A 20 -13.08 -11.28 -35.48
N TYR A 21 -11.82 -11.09 -35.89
CA TYR A 21 -10.65 -11.58 -35.16
C TYR A 21 -10.52 -10.86 -33.80
N ALA A 22 -11.33 -11.28 -32.84
CA ALA A 22 -11.17 -11.02 -31.41
C ALA A 22 -11.43 -12.30 -30.62
N GLN A 23 -10.94 -13.45 -31.12
CA GLN A 23 -11.11 -14.73 -30.44
C GLN A 23 -10.25 -14.75 -29.17
N LYS A 24 -10.92 -14.81 -28.01
CA LYS A 24 -10.31 -15.03 -26.68
C LYS A 24 -9.69 -16.42 -26.65
N GLN A 25 -8.38 -16.50 -26.41
CA GLN A 25 -7.67 -17.76 -26.16
C GLN A 25 -7.49 -17.94 -24.66
N THR A 26 -7.73 -19.14 -24.13
CA THR A 26 -7.74 -19.40 -22.68
C THR A 26 -6.93 -20.65 -22.34
N LYS A 27 -6.07 -20.56 -21.32
CA LYS A 27 -5.38 -21.71 -20.72
C LYS A 27 -5.78 -21.84 -19.26
N LYS A 28 -6.22 -23.03 -18.87
CA LYS A 28 -6.55 -23.39 -17.48
C LYS A 28 -5.55 -24.40 -16.93
N ILE A 29 -5.18 -24.21 -15.66
CA ILE A 29 -4.31 -25.10 -14.88
C ILE A 29 -5.05 -25.39 -13.59
N LYS A 30 -5.16 -26.66 -13.22
CA LYS A 30 -5.82 -27.09 -12.00
C LYS A 30 -4.90 -28.03 -11.23
N GLU A 31 -4.58 -27.66 -10.00
CA GLU A 31 -3.72 -28.44 -9.11
C GLU A 31 -4.42 -28.67 -7.77
N VAL A 32 -4.16 -29.82 -7.15
CA VAL A 32 -4.80 -30.25 -5.91
C VAL A 32 -3.75 -30.84 -4.98
N PHE A 33 -3.68 -30.33 -3.76
CA PHE A 33 -2.73 -30.75 -2.73
C PHE A 33 -3.48 -31.20 -1.48
N ASN A 34 -3.19 -32.40 -0.99
CA ASN A 34 -3.58 -32.81 0.36
C ASN A 34 -2.66 -32.08 1.36
N VAL A 35 -3.25 -31.47 2.39
CA VAL A 35 -2.51 -30.60 3.31
C VAL A 35 -2.84 -30.89 4.76
N ASP A 36 -1.89 -30.57 5.63
CA ASP A 36 -2.06 -30.62 7.08
C ASP A 36 -2.91 -29.43 7.56
N LYS A 37 -3.46 -29.52 8.77
CA LYS A 37 -4.38 -28.52 9.34
C LYS A 37 -3.80 -27.10 9.33
N ASN A 38 -2.49 -26.94 9.51
CA ASN A 38 -1.82 -25.65 9.63
C ASN A 38 -0.96 -25.30 8.39
N ALA A 39 -1.30 -25.85 7.23
CA ALA A 39 -0.52 -25.62 6.03
C ALA A 39 -0.46 -24.13 5.64
N VAL A 40 0.66 -23.73 5.05
CA VAL A 40 0.90 -22.36 4.59
C VAL A 40 0.68 -22.29 3.09
N LEU A 41 -0.19 -21.39 2.66
CA LEU A 41 -0.34 -21.00 1.26
C LEU A 41 0.47 -19.74 1.02
N ASP A 42 1.50 -19.82 0.17
CA ASP A 42 2.43 -18.74 -0.16
C ASP A 42 2.22 -18.27 -1.60
N LEU A 43 1.86 -17.00 -1.79
CA LEU A 43 1.52 -16.45 -3.10
C LEU A 43 2.48 -15.30 -3.45
N ASP A 44 3.17 -15.38 -4.59
CA ASP A 44 3.95 -14.27 -5.17
C ASP A 44 3.45 -14.00 -6.58
N THR A 45 2.56 -13.01 -6.70
CA THR A 45 1.79 -12.80 -7.92
C THR A 45 1.93 -11.38 -8.46
N ASN A 46 1.85 -11.27 -9.78
CA ASN A 46 1.96 -10.03 -10.53
C ASN A 46 0.94 -10.03 -11.68
N ASN A 47 0.13 -8.98 -11.76
CA ASN A 47 -0.91 -8.83 -12.78
C ASN A 47 -1.95 -9.95 -12.74
N ALA A 48 -2.35 -10.39 -11.54
CA ALA A 48 -3.28 -11.51 -11.33
C ALA A 48 -4.36 -11.18 -10.30
N ASP A 49 -5.60 -11.52 -10.63
CA ASP A 49 -6.72 -11.46 -9.70
C ASP A 49 -6.82 -12.78 -8.93
N ILE A 50 -6.99 -12.71 -7.61
CA ILE A 50 -7.02 -13.84 -6.71
C ILE A 50 -8.35 -13.87 -5.97
N GLU A 51 -9.02 -15.00 -6.00
CA GLU A 51 -10.26 -15.25 -5.27
C GLU A 51 -10.10 -16.48 -4.38
N PHE A 52 -10.42 -16.33 -3.10
CA PHE A 52 -10.35 -17.40 -2.12
C PHE A 52 -11.75 -17.88 -1.73
N ASP A 53 -11.88 -19.19 -1.58
CA ASP A 53 -12.96 -19.86 -0.88
C ASP A 53 -12.38 -20.75 0.24
N THR A 54 -13.14 -20.93 1.32
CA THR A 54 -12.79 -21.87 2.38
C THR A 54 -13.74 -23.07 2.43
N TRP A 55 -13.25 -24.21 2.90
CA TRP A 55 -14.04 -25.43 3.11
C TRP A 55 -13.56 -26.26 4.30
N ASN A 56 -14.30 -27.31 4.64
CA ASN A 56 -13.97 -28.25 5.71
C ASN A 56 -13.26 -29.50 5.16
N LYS A 57 -12.30 -29.33 4.26
CA LYS A 57 -11.47 -30.41 3.70
C LYS A 57 -10.01 -30.06 3.88
N ASN A 58 -9.18 -31.06 4.16
CA ASN A 58 -7.72 -30.96 4.29
C ASN A 58 -7.03 -30.95 2.92
N VAL A 59 -7.54 -30.10 2.02
CA VAL A 59 -7.11 -30.03 0.62
C VAL A 59 -7.02 -28.57 0.22
N ILE A 60 -5.95 -28.20 -0.49
CA ILE A 60 -5.87 -26.93 -1.21
C ILE A 60 -6.05 -27.23 -2.70
N GLN A 61 -7.06 -26.63 -3.31
CA GLN A 61 -7.31 -26.69 -4.75
C GLN A 61 -7.04 -25.32 -5.36
N ILE A 62 -6.21 -25.28 -6.40
CA ILE A 62 -5.87 -24.06 -7.15
C ILE A 62 -6.33 -24.23 -8.59
N GLU A 63 -7.11 -23.27 -9.08
CA GLU A 63 -7.50 -23.16 -10.49
C GLU A 63 -6.99 -21.82 -11.03
N ALA A 64 -5.95 -21.87 -11.86
CA ALA A 64 -5.37 -20.71 -12.52
C ALA A 64 -5.85 -20.64 -13.98
N THR A 65 -6.28 -19.46 -14.40
CA THR A 65 -6.74 -19.19 -15.77
C THR A 65 -5.96 -18.01 -16.35
N ILE A 66 -5.42 -18.18 -17.55
CA ILE A 66 -4.83 -17.09 -18.35
C ILE A 66 -5.68 -16.93 -19.60
N GLU A 67 -6.23 -15.74 -19.78
CA GLU A 67 -7.02 -15.33 -20.95
C GLU A 67 -6.22 -14.30 -21.75
N VAL A 68 -6.11 -14.49 -23.06
CA VAL A 68 -5.47 -13.53 -23.98
C VAL A 68 -6.41 -13.19 -25.13
N GLU A 69 -6.51 -11.90 -25.43
CA GLU A 69 -7.24 -11.36 -26.59
C GLU A 69 -6.28 -10.63 -27.53
N GLY A 70 -6.53 -10.76 -28.84
CA GLY A 70 -5.75 -10.09 -29.88
C GLY A 70 -4.51 -10.86 -30.36
N MET A 71 -4.33 -12.11 -29.92
CA MET A 71 -3.27 -13.03 -30.37
C MET A 71 -3.85 -14.12 -31.28
N THR A 72 -3.06 -14.62 -32.23
CA THR A 72 -3.38 -15.87 -32.93
C THR A 72 -3.25 -17.07 -31.98
N ALA A 73 -3.79 -18.24 -32.37
CA ALA A 73 -3.70 -19.45 -31.55
C ALA A 73 -2.24 -19.84 -31.26
N ASP A 74 -1.37 -19.81 -32.28
CA ASP A 74 0.06 -20.14 -32.14
C ASP A 74 0.81 -19.14 -31.25
N GLU A 75 0.48 -17.85 -31.35
CA GLU A 75 1.04 -16.80 -30.50
C GLU A 75 0.60 -16.96 -29.03
N ALA A 76 -0.68 -17.28 -28.82
CA ALA A 76 -1.23 -17.54 -27.50
C ALA A 76 -0.59 -18.77 -26.85
N GLU A 77 -0.36 -19.85 -27.62
CA GLU A 77 0.30 -21.05 -27.11
C GLU A 77 1.73 -20.76 -26.64
N LYS A 78 2.53 -20.05 -27.45
CA LYS A 78 3.87 -19.59 -27.05
C LYS A 78 3.82 -18.70 -25.80
N TYR A 79 2.81 -17.83 -25.71
CA TYR A 79 2.61 -16.99 -24.54
C TYR A 79 2.33 -17.83 -23.28
N PHE A 80 1.46 -18.83 -23.35
CA PHE A 80 1.13 -19.70 -22.22
C PHE A 80 2.33 -20.52 -21.74
N ILE A 81 3.16 -21.03 -22.66
CA ILE A 81 4.37 -21.78 -22.33
C ILE A 81 5.37 -20.87 -21.59
N ARG A 82 5.62 -19.67 -22.11
CA ARG A 82 6.57 -18.72 -21.51
C ARG A 82 6.10 -18.15 -20.16
N ASN A 83 4.80 -17.98 -20.00
CA ASN A 83 4.19 -17.38 -18.80
C ASN A 83 3.51 -18.43 -17.92
N LYS A 84 3.98 -19.69 -17.97
CA LYS A 84 3.48 -20.75 -17.10
C LYS A 84 3.58 -20.30 -15.63
N MET A 85 2.51 -20.49 -14.87
CA MET A 85 2.51 -20.27 -13.43
C MET A 85 3.13 -21.49 -12.75
N ASP A 86 3.98 -21.23 -11.76
CA ASP A 86 4.55 -22.28 -10.93
C ASP A 86 3.61 -22.52 -9.74
N ILE A 87 3.06 -23.72 -9.67
CA ILE A 87 2.21 -24.18 -8.57
C ILE A 87 2.88 -25.44 -8.02
N LEU A 88 3.47 -25.31 -6.83
CA LEU A 88 4.26 -26.36 -6.20
C LEU A 88 3.81 -26.52 -4.75
N GLY A 89 3.79 -27.73 -4.22
CA GLY A 89 3.39 -27.91 -2.83
C GLY A 89 3.56 -29.31 -2.30
N ASN A 90 3.50 -29.40 -0.97
CA ASN A 90 3.42 -30.63 -0.20
C ASN A 90 2.40 -30.45 0.93
N SER A 91 2.35 -31.38 1.89
CA SER A 91 1.37 -31.33 2.97
C SER A 91 1.47 -30.09 3.87
N SER A 92 2.66 -29.51 4.00
CA SER A 92 2.94 -28.38 4.88
C SER A 92 2.83 -27.02 4.21
N LYS A 93 3.15 -26.94 2.91
CA LYS A 93 3.24 -25.67 2.19
C LYS A 93 2.82 -25.84 0.72
N VAL A 94 1.98 -24.93 0.25
CA VAL A 94 1.63 -24.77 -1.17
C VAL A 94 2.06 -23.39 -1.61
N SER A 95 2.71 -23.29 -2.76
CA SER A 95 3.27 -22.06 -3.33
C SER A 95 2.70 -21.82 -4.71
N VAL A 96 2.29 -20.58 -5.00
CA VAL A 96 1.88 -20.13 -6.34
C VAL A 96 2.67 -18.90 -6.72
N SER A 97 3.34 -18.92 -7.87
CA SER A 97 4.03 -17.75 -8.39
C SER A 97 3.74 -17.45 -9.85
N THR A 98 3.53 -16.17 -10.17
CA THR A 98 3.33 -15.69 -11.55
C THR A 98 4.56 -14.89 -12.00
N GLY A 99 5.48 -15.54 -12.68
CA GLY A 99 6.69 -14.92 -13.21
C GLY A 99 7.56 -15.99 -13.85
N GLY A 100 7.41 -16.16 -15.17
CA GLY A 100 7.97 -17.30 -15.90
C GLY A 100 9.47 -17.49 -15.68
N ASN A 101 9.86 -18.75 -15.52
CA ASN A 101 11.21 -19.31 -15.59
C ASN A 101 12.35 -18.46 -15.00
N LYS A 102 12.68 -18.72 -13.73
CA LYS A 102 14.04 -18.49 -13.21
C LYS A 102 15.09 -19.51 -13.71
N PHE A 103 14.75 -20.44 -14.63
CA PHE A 103 15.60 -21.61 -14.91
C PHE A 103 16.00 -21.94 -16.36
N PHE A 104 15.59 -21.21 -17.40
CA PHE A 104 16.11 -21.46 -18.76
C PHE A 104 16.23 -20.16 -19.58
N SER A 105 17.38 -19.49 -19.47
CA SER A 105 17.86 -18.53 -20.45
C SER A 105 18.87 -19.24 -21.35
N LYS A 106 18.40 -19.81 -22.46
CA LYS A 106 19.16 -20.09 -23.70
C LYS A 106 18.26 -20.84 -24.69
N THR A 107 17.39 -20.12 -25.40
CA THR A 107 17.07 -20.45 -26.80
C THR A 107 16.58 -19.18 -27.48
N THR A 108 17.38 -18.75 -28.44
CA THR A 108 17.20 -17.63 -29.35
C THR A 108 16.05 -17.87 -30.35
N SER A 109 15.55 -16.77 -30.91
CA SER A 109 14.69 -16.67 -32.11
C SER A 109 13.19 -16.49 -31.89
N PHE A 110 12.81 -15.38 -31.24
CA PHE A 110 11.76 -14.45 -31.72
C PHE A 110 12.13 -13.05 -31.20
N ALA A 111 12.93 -12.33 -31.98
CA ALA A 111 13.30 -10.96 -31.69
C ALA A 111 12.15 -10.00 -32.08
N ASN A 112 11.94 -8.99 -31.24
CA ASN A 112 11.33 -7.68 -31.54
C ASN A 112 9.87 -7.41 -31.15
N ALA A 113 9.40 -7.96 -30.02
CA ALA A 113 8.54 -7.18 -29.13
C ALA A 113 9.31 -6.95 -27.83
N TYR A 114 9.89 -5.75 -27.68
CA TYR A 114 10.42 -5.34 -26.39
C TYR A 114 9.21 -5.24 -25.45
N PRO A 115 9.21 -5.92 -24.30
CA PRO A 115 8.36 -5.48 -23.22
C PRO A 115 8.67 -4.00 -23.06
N VAL A 116 7.66 -3.13 -23.03
CA VAL A 116 7.85 -1.84 -22.39
C VAL A 116 8.07 -2.19 -20.93
N HIS A 117 9.33 -2.47 -20.60
CA HIS A 117 9.82 -2.31 -19.26
C HIS A 117 9.56 -0.83 -18.98
N PHE A 118 8.54 -0.54 -18.16
CA PHE A 118 8.69 0.64 -17.32
C PHE A 118 10.05 0.49 -16.69
N ASN A 119 10.93 1.45 -16.95
CA ASN A 119 12.27 1.45 -16.41
C ASN A 119 12.13 1.45 -14.88
N THR A 120 12.10 0.26 -14.27
CA THR A 120 12.05 0.08 -12.82
C THR A 120 13.32 0.59 -12.16
N SER A 121 14.34 0.96 -12.95
CA SER A 121 15.57 1.62 -12.51
C SER A 121 15.39 3.11 -12.18
N ASN A 122 14.21 3.70 -12.44
CA ASN A 122 13.82 5.02 -11.90
C ASN A 122 12.66 4.94 -10.91
N PHE A 123 12.30 3.75 -10.44
CA PHE A 123 11.42 3.62 -9.30
C PHE A 123 12.26 3.77 -8.03
N PRO A 124 11.86 4.60 -7.06
CA PRO A 124 12.56 4.63 -5.78
C PRO A 124 12.59 3.19 -5.25
N ALA A 125 13.78 2.71 -4.92
CA ALA A 125 13.97 1.46 -4.20
C ALA A 125 12.94 1.40 -3.07
N ARG A 126 12.39 0.22 -2.79
CA ARG A 126 11.48 -0.05 -1.66
C ARG A 126 11.93 0.75 -0.44
N VAL A 127 11.31 1.90 -0.20
CA VAL A 127 11.49 2.62 1.05
C VAL A 127 10.40 2.06 1.94
N SER A 128 10.74 1.00 2.67
CA SER A 128 10.11 0.77 3.95
C SER A 128 10.44 2.00 4.80
N PHE A 129 9.50 2.94 4.89
CA PHE A 129 9.54 3.92 5.95
C PHE A 129 9.20 3.15 7.23
N ASP A 130 10.27 2.72 7.89
CA ASP A 130 10.27 2.49 9.31
C ASP A 130 10.44 3.88 9.95
N MET A 131 9.33 4.44 10.43
CA MET A 131 9.30 5.76 11.09
C MET A 131 9.50 5.62 12.61
N ASP A 132 9.96 4.46 13.07
CA ASP A 132 10.42 4.23 14.44
C ASP A 132 11.89 3.85 14.43
N THR A 133 12.73 4.76 13.95
CA THR A 133 14.14 4.97 14.34
C THR A 133 14.82 5.88 13.31
N ILE A 134 14.73 7.20 13.47
CA ILE A 134 15.93 8.01 13.21
C ILE A 134 16.83 7.82 14.43
N ARG A 135 17.38 6.61 14.53
CA ARG A 135 18.63 6.37 15.23
C ARG A 135 19.69 6.57 14.16
N MET A 136 20.52 7.58 14.35
CA MET A 136 21.67 7.90 13.50
C MET A 136 22.76 6.83 13.68
N ASP A 137 22.43 5.60 13.33
CA ASP A 137 23.22 4.42 13.67
C ASP A 137 23.52 3.63 12.38
N SER A 138 24.00 4.29 11.33
CA SER A 138 24.77 3.62 10.27
C SER A 138 25.51 4.62 9.38
N ILE A 139 26.57 5.22 9.91
CA ILE A 139 27.83 5.16 9.16
C ILE A 139 28.53 3.94 9.74
N VAL A 140 28.36 2.77 9.11
CA VAL A 140 29.25 1.64 9.39
C VAL A 140 30.60 2.03 8.81
N VAL A 141 31.45 2.59 9.66
CA VAL A 141 32.88 2.73 9.42
C VAL A 141 33.48 1.40 9.83
N ASP A 142 33.94 0.62 8.86
CA ASP A 142 34.75 -0.56 9.16
C ASP A 142 36.16 -0.10 9.52
N PHE A 143 36.36 0.25 10.80
CA PHE A 143 37.69 0.44 11.40
C PHE A 143 37.60 0.09 12.89
N ASP A 144 38.28 -0.98 13.30
CA ASP A 144 38.32 -1.46 14.68
C ASP A 144 39.14 -0.49 15.56
N LEU A 145 38.47 0.45 16.22
CA LEU A 145 39.06 1.43 17.15
C LEU A 145 38.69 1.10 18.60
N LYS A 146 39.09 -0.08 19.07
CA LYS A 146 38.78 -0.56 20.43
C LYS A 146 39.42 0.22 21.58
N ASP A 147 40.41 1.08 21.31
CA ASP A 147 41.20 1.71 22.38
C ASP A 147 41.25 3.26 22.34
N VAL A 148 40.37 3.93 21.58
CA VAL A 148 40.34 5.41 21.57
C VAL A 148 39.14 5.91 22.38
N LYS A 149 39.40 6.57 23.52
CA LYS A 149 38.36 7.33 24.23
C LYS A 149 38.12 8.64 23.49
N PHE A 150 36.92 8.78 22.93
CA PHE A 150 36.51 9.97 22.19
C PHE A 150 36.12 11.11 23.14
N ALA A 151 36.45 12.35 22.77
CA ALA A 151 35.84 13.53 23.38
C ALA A 151 34.40 13.70 22.83
N ASP A 152 33.44 13.91 23.73
CA ASP A 152 32.02 14.01 23.37
C ASP A 152 31.74 15.18 22.41
N PHE A 153 30.96 14.91 21.36
CA PHE A 153 30.60 15.90 20.34
C PHE A 153 29.28 16.60 20.71
N ASP A 154 29.31 17.92 20.91
CA ASP A 154 28.14 18.72 21.29
C ASP A 154 27.35 19.17 20.06
N TYR A 155 26.19 18.54 19.88
CA TYR A 155 25.30 18.76 18.74
C TYR A 155 24.56 20.11 18.78
N GLU A 156 24.28 20.65 19.97
CA GLU A 156 23.58 21.94 20.09
C GLU A 156 24.53 23.09 19.77
N GLU A 157 25.79 22.97 20.18
CA GLU A 157 26.83 23.96 19.90
C GLU A 157 27.23 23.95 18.42
N TYR A 158 27.23 22.78 17.75
CA TYR A 158 27.40 22.68 16.30
C TYR A 158 26.28 23.37 15.52
N GLN A 159 25.00 23.22 15.92
CA GLN A 159 23.91 23.89 15.21
C GLN A 159 23.98 25.42 15.30
N LYS A 160 24.55 25.95 16.40
CA LYS A 160 24.68 27.40 16.62
C LYS A 160 25.98 27.97 16.03
N GLY A 161 27.11 27.28 16.20
CA GLY A 161 28.45 27.74 15.81
C GLY A 161 28.97 27.18 14.48
N GLY A 162 28.26 26.21 13.89
CA GLY A 162 28.51 25.66 12.56
C GLY A 162 29.99 25.36 12.27
N LYS A 163 30.58 26.15 11.38
CA LYS A 163 31.93 25.94 10.83
C LYS A 163 33.05 26.29 11.83
N GLU A 164 32.80 27.22 12.75
CA GLU A 164 33.78 27.67 13.76
C GLU A 164 33.89 26.66 14.90
N TYR A 165 32.76 26.08 15.33
CA TYR A 165 32.72 24.96 16.27
C TYR A 165 33.50 23.76 15.76
N ILE A 166 33.29 23.39 14.49
CA ILE A 166 34.04 22.30 13.86
C ILE A 166 35.55 22.56 13.85
N GLN A 167 36.01 23.79 13.59
CA GLN A 167 37.44 24.10 13.61
C GLN A 167 38.05 24.03 15.02
N LYS A 168 37.28 24.40 16.05
CA LYS A 168 37.71 24.34 17.44
C LYS A 168 37.75 22.89 17.94
N TRP A 169 36.68 22.14 17.71
CA TRP A 169 36.59 20.71 18.00
C TRP A 169 37.66 19.90 17.25
N GLN A 170 37.94 20.24 15.98
CA GLN A 170 39.02 19.62 15.20
C GLN A 170 40.42 19.88 15.81
N LYS A 171 40.67 21.07 16.38
CA LYS A 171 41.94 21.39 17.04
C LYS A 171 42.11 20.67 18.38
N GLU A 172 41.03 20.50 19.13
CA GLU A 172 41.02 19.73 20.38
C GLU A 172 41.17 18.23 20.10
N PHE A 173 40.48 17.71 19.08
CA PHE A 173 40.60 16.33 18.61
C PHE A 173 42.01 15.98 18.09
N GLN A 174 42.67 16.91 17.39
CA GLN A 174 44.07 16.75 16.95
C GLN A 174 45.08 16.74 18.11
N LYS A 175 44.70 17.28 19.28
CA LYS A 175 45.55 17.31 20.47
C LYS A 175 45.53 15.98 21.24
N ASP A 176 44.38 15.30 21.26
CA ASP A 176 44.19 14.03 21.99
C ASP A 176 44.64 12.79 21.19
N MET A 177 44.68 12.86 19.86
CA MET A 177 45.17 11.78 18.99
C MET A 177 46.59 12.09 18.49
N GLY A 178 47.60 11.75 19.31
CA GLY A 178 49.01 12.00 19.02
C GLY A 178 49.44 11.58 17.59
N ALA A 179 49.86 12.58 16.81
CA ALA A 179 50.79 12.53 15.66
C ALA A 179 50.81 11.30 14.71
N LYS A 180 49.66 10.64 14.44
CA LYS A 180 49.57 9.69 13.32
C LYS A 180 48.47 10.09 12.32
N ASN A 181 48.96 10.42 11.13
CA ASN A 181 48.28 10.57 9.83
C ASN A 181 47.24 11.69 9.65
N GLU A 182 47.73 12.94 9.63
CA GLU A 182 47.00 14.15 9.20
C GLU A 182 46.42 14.06 7.75
N ALA A 183 47.04 13.24 6.89
CA ALA A 183 46.65 13.10 5.49
C ALA A 183 45.35 12.28 5.28
N GLU A 184 45.11 11.26 6.11
CA GLU A 184 43.88 10.45 6.05
C GLU A 184 42.68 11.23 6.60
N ILE A 185 42.88 12.01 7.66
CA ILE A 185 41.86 12.85 8.25
C ILE A 185 41.41 13.93 7.25
N LYS A 186 42.34 14.56 6.52
CA LYS A 186 42.00 15.54 5.46
C LYS A 186 41.19 14.92 4.32
N LYS A 187 41.49 13.67 3.92
CA LYS A 187 40.69 12.93 2.92
C LYS A 187 39.28 12.62 3.43
N TRP A 188 39.17 12.17 4.67
CA TRP A 188 37.89 11.85 5.30
C TRP A 188 36.97 13.09 5.41
N VAL A 189 37.49 14.23 5.90
CA VAL A 189 36.71 15.48 5.99
C VAL A 189 36.24 15.95 4.61
N ALA A 190 37.06 15.79 3.57
CA ALA A 190 36.68 16.17 2.21
C ALA A 190 35.58 15.27 1.62
N GLU A 191 35.59 13.97 1.91
CA GLU A 191 34.55 13.03 1.47
C GLU A 191 33.22 13.25 2.18
N VAL A 192 33.25 13.50 3.49
CA VAL A 192 32.05 13.82 4.28
C VAL A 192 31.39 15.09 3.77
N LYS A 193 32.19 16.13 3.46
CA LYS A 193 31.68 17.40 2.91
C LYS A 193 31.05 17.22 1.52
N LYS A 194 31.66 16.42 0.64
CA LYS A 194 31.09 16.08 -0.67
C LYS A 194 29.77 15.31 -0.54
N LYS A 195 29.70 14.32 0.36
CA LYS A 195 28.48 13.55 0.60
C LYS A 195 27.35 14.43 1.16
N ALA A 196 27.65 15.33 2.11
CA ALA A 196 26.67 16.26 2.66
C ALA A 196 26.08 17.21 1.60
N GLU A 197 26.90 17.72 0.68
CA GLU A 197 26.43 18.57 -0.42
C GLU A 197 25.56 17.81 -1.43
N ILE A 198 25.90 16.55 -1.73
CA ILE A 198 25.10 15.68 -2.61
C ILE A 198 23.74 15.38 -1.98
N THR A 199 23.72 15.03 -0.68
CA THR A 199 22.49 14.74 0.06
C THR A 199 21.57 15.97 0.15
N GLN A 200 22.13 17.17 0.40
CA GLN A 200 21.34 18.41 0.41
C GLN A 200 20.77 18.76 -0.98
N LYS A 201 21.54 18.56 -2.05
CA LYS A 201 21.06 18.78 -3.43
C LYS A 201 19.95 17.78 -3.80
N GLN A 202 20.09 16.52 -3.43
CA GLN A 202 19.06 15.49 -3.66
C GLN A 202 17.78 15.77 -2.86
N ALA A 203 17.90 16.17 -1.59
CA ALA A 203 16.75 16.56 -0.77
C ALA A 203 15.99 17.75 -1.35
N LYS A 204 16.69 18.73 -1.93
CA LYS A 204 16.07 19.90 -2.58
C LYS A 204 15.31 19.51 -3.85
N ILE A 205 15.90 18.66 -4.70
CA ILE A 205 15.26 18.15 -5.94
C ILE A 205 14.01 17.31 -5.62
N ILE A 206 14.06 16.47 -4.59
CA ILE A 206 12.92 15.65 -4.16
C ILE A 206 11.78 16.55 -3.64
N ARG A 207 12.11 17.59 -2.86
CA ARG A 207 11.14 18.54 -2.31
C ARG A 207 10.45 19.38 -3.39
N GLU A 208 11.18 19.77 -4.44
CA GLU A 208 10.64 20.48 -5.60
C GLU A 208 9.73 19.57 -6.45
N LYS A 209 10.14 18.32 -6.71
CA LYS A 209 9.29 17.34 -7.41
C LYS A 209 8.00 17.02 -6.64
N HIS A 210 8.07 16.91 -5.32
CA HIS A 210 6.89 16.70 -4.48
C HIS A 210 5.93 17.90 -4.52
N LYS A 211 6.44 19.15 -4.55
CA LYS A 211 5.58 20.33 -4.76
C LYS A 211 4.90 20.31 -6.13
N GLU A 212 5.63 19.97 -7.18
CA GLU A 212 5.08 19.95 -8.55
C GLU A 212 4.00 18.86 -8.72
N ILE A 213 4.18 17.70 -8.10
CA ILE A 213 3.18 16.62 -8.09
C ILE A 213 1.95 17.02 -7.24
N ALA A 214 2.17 17.65 -6.08
CA ALA A 214 1.08 18.14 -5.23
C ALA A 214 0.23 19.20 -5.94
N GLU A 215 0.84 20.14 -6.67
CA GLU A 215 0.10 21.12 -7.47
C GLU A 215 -0.67 20.49 -8.63
N LYS A 216 -0.07 19.53 -9.35
CA LYS A 216 -0.77 18.77 -10.39
C LYS A 216 -1.97 18.01 -9.83
N HIS A 217 -1.83 17.39 -8.65
CA HIS A 217 -2.92 16.70 -7.97
C HIS A 217 -4.01 17.67 -7.47
N LYS A 218 -3.64 18.85 -6.98
CA LYS A 218 -4.60 19.90 -6.59
C LYS A 218 -5.42 20.37 -7.80
N LEU A 219 -4.79 20.56 -8.96
CA LEU A 219 -5.44 20.99 -10.19
C LEU A 219 -6.38 19.91 -10.77
N ILE A 220 -6.02 18.63 -10.60
CA ILE A 220 -6.90 17.50 -10.93
C ILE A 220 -8.07 17.43 -9.95
N ALA A 221 -7.83 17.63 -8.65
CA ALA A 221 -8.88 17.63 -7.63
C ALA A 221 -9.90 18.76 -7.85
N GLU A 222 -9.46 19.97 -8.23
CA GLU A 222 -10.34 21.08 -8.57
C GLU A 222 -11.16 20.79 -9.85
N LYS A 223 -10.56 20.16 -10.87
CA LYS A 223 -11.28 19.73 -12.08
C LYS A 223 -12.32 18.65 -11.79
N VAL A 224 -12.02 17.73 -10.88
CA VAL A 224 -12.96 16.70 -10.42
C VAL A 224 -14.08 17.33 -9.61
N LYS A 225 -13.77 18.25 -8.68
CA LYS A 225 -14.75 18.99 -7.87
C LYS A 225 -15.70 19.80 -8.74
N ALA A 226 -15.19 20.48 -9.78
CA ALA A 226 -16.02 21.22 -10.74
C ALA A 226 -16.93 20.32 -11.58
N LYS A 227 -16.51 19.08 -11.90
CA LYS A 227 -17.35 18.08 -12.58
C LYS A 227 -18.44 17.52 -11.65
N VAL A 228 -18.11 17.28 -10.38
CA VAL A 228 -19.05 16.80 -9.36
C VAL A 228 -20.13 17.85 -9.05
N LEU A 229 -19.76 19.12 -8.93
CA LEU A 229 -20.71 20.23 -8.75
C LEU A 229 -21.66 20.40 -9.95
N LYS A 230 -21.18 20.18 -11.18
CA LYS A 230 -22.03 20.18 -12.39
C LYS A 230 -22.95 18.95 -12.46
N ALA A 231 -22.54 17.81 -11.93
CA ALA A 231 -23.36 16.59 -11.86
C ALA A 231 -24.47 16.72 -10.79
N GLN A 232 -24.23 17.40 -9.67
CA GLN A 232 -25.23 17.62 -8.62
C GLN A 232 -26.41 18.51 -9.04
N GLN A 233 -26.23 19.41 -10.02
CA GLN A 233 -27.29 20.30 -10.51
C GLN A 233 -28.27 19.64 -11.49
N ASN A 234 -27.90 18.49 -12.08
CA ASN A 234 -28.71 17.80 -13.10
C ASN A 234 -29.57 16.65 -12.55
N GLY A 235 -29.62 16.43 -11.23
CA GLY A 235 -30.52 15.43 -10.62
C GLY A 235 -30.17 13.96 -10.93
N ASP A 236 -29.08 13.69 -11.63
CA ASP A 236 -28.56 12.34 -11.81
C ASP A 236 -27.78 11.92 -10.55
N VAL A 237 -28.39 11.05 -9.75
CA VAL A 237 -27.74 10.37 -8.64
C VAL A 237 -26.61 9.52 -9.21
N PHE A 238 -25.36 10.00 -9.09
CA PHE A 238 -24.17 9.20 -9.36
C PHE A 238 -24.05 8.13 -8.27
N TYR A 239 -24.64 6.96 -8.53
CA TYR A 239 -24.13 5.72 -7.95
C TYR A 239 -22.72 5.52 -8.52
N MET A 240 -21.70 5.80 -7.71
CA MET A 240 -20.35 5.34 -8.02
C MET A 240 -20.34 3.82 -7.86
N ASP A 241 -20.54 3.12 -8.97
CA ASP A 241 -20.30 1.68 -9.05
C ASP A 241 -18.82 1.43 -8.72
N SER A 242 -18.57 0.92 -7.51
CA SER A 242 -17.26 0.51 -7.00
C SER A 242 -16.51 -0.50 -7.88
N ASN A 243 -17.13 -1.00 -8.96
CA ASN A 243 -16.49 -1.85 -9.97
C ASN A 243 -15.50 -1.14 -10.89
N GLU A 244 -15.50 0.20 -11.01
CA GLU A 244 -14.71 0.88 -12.06
C GLU A 244 -13.22 1.14 -11.74
N PHE A 245 -12.75 0.92 -10.50
CA PHE A 245 -11.40 1.39 -10.13
C PHE A 245 -10.22 0.55 -10.68
N TYR A 246 -10.46 -0.60 -11.31
CA TYR A 246 -9.48 -1.34 -12.12
C TYR A 246 -10.18 -2.21 -13.17
N THR A 247 -10.91 -1.60 -14.12
CA THR A 247 -11.47 -2.30 -15.30
C THR A 247 -10.51 -2.33 -16.50
N SER A 248 -9.29 -1.82 -16.33
CA SER A 248 -8.27 -1.90 -17.38
C SER A 248 -7.66 -3.31 -17.44
N PRO A 249 -7.57 -3.93 -18.63
CA PRO A 249 -6.89 -5.20 -18.87
C PRO A 249 -5.53 -5.30 -18.18
N ASN A 250 -5.22 -6.47 -17.62
CA ASN A 250 -4.02 -6.67 -16.78
C ASN A 250 -2.68 -6.53 -17.52
N THR A 251 -2.63 -6.25 -18.83
CA THR A 251 -1.48 -5.70 -19.57
C THR A 251 -1.93 -5.33 -20.99
N PHE A 252 -1.47 -4.19 -21.53
CA PHE A 252 -1.55 -3.85 -22.96
C PHE A 252 -0.17 -3.91 -23.61
N TYR A 253 -0.06 -4.57 -24.76
CA TYR A 253 1.15 -4.55 -25.58
C TYR A 253 0.93 -3.71 -26.84
N ILE A 254 1.92 -2.91 -27.22
CA ILE A 254 1.96 -2.19 -28.51
C ILE A 254 3.10 -2.81 -29.32
N SER A 255 2.80 -3.24 -30.55
CA SER A 255 3.82 -3.78 -31.45
C SER A 255 4.69 -2.66 -32.03
N LYS A 256 5.97 -2.94 -32.28
CA LYS A 256 6.96 -1.96 -32.77
C LYS A 256 6.80 -1.61 -34.27
N GLY A 257 5.76 -2.14 -34.94
CA GLY A 257 5.54 -2.01 -36.39
C GLY A 257 4.54 -0.92 -36.80
N GLY A 258 4.12 -0.03 -35.90
CA GLY A 258 3.15 1.02 -36.21
C GLY A 258 1.68 0.58 -36.17
N ASP A 259 1.41 -0.72 -36.29
CA ASP A 259 0.07 -1.28 -36.05
C ASP A 259 -0.16 -1.52 -34.55
N THR A 260 -1.07 -0.73 -33.97
CA THR A 260 -1.57 -0.86 -32.60
C THR A 260 -2.46 -2.09 -32.46
N LYS A 261 -1.86 -3.28 -32.38
CA LYS A 261 -2.57 -4.46 -31.89
C LYS A 261 -2.73 -4.36 -30.38
N SER A 262 -3.91 -3.96 -29.90
CA SER A 262 -4.22 -3.95 -28.47
C SER A 262 -4.35 -5.38 -27.96
N LEU A 263 -3.30 -5.89 -27.33
CA LEU A 263 -3.34 -7.19 -26.65
C LEU A 263 -3.90 -7.01 -25.24
N LYS A 264 -4.87 -7.84 -24.85
CA LYS A 264 -5.38 -7.85 -23.46
C LYS A 264 -5.06 -9.20 -22.83
N VAL A 265 -4.36 -9.17 -21.70
CA VAL A 265 -4.10 -10.37 -20.90
C VAL A 265 -4.83 -10.25 -19.58
N LYS A 266 -5.51 -11.32 -19.17
CA LYS A 266 -6.13 -11.43 -17.84
C LYS A 266 -5.66 -12.73 -17.18
N LYS A 267 -5.22 -12.63 -15.92
CA LYS A 267 -4.82 -13.78 -15.11
C LYS A 267 -5.74 -13.84 -13.89
N THR A 268 -6.29 -15.02 -13.61
CA THR A 268 -7.17 -15.25 -12.46
C THR A 268 -6.75 -16.52 -11.76
N ILE A 269 -6.67 -16.48 -10.43
CA ILE A 269 -6.30 -17.60 -9.57
C ILE A 269 -7.42 -17.79 -8.56
N LYS A 270 -8.14 -18.91 -8.66
CA LYS A 270 -9.17 -19.31 -7.70
C LYS A 270 -8.60 -20.36 -6.77
N ILE A 271 -8.73 -20.15 -5.47
CA ILE A 271 -8.13 -21.01 -4.45
C ILE A 271 -9.21 -21.47 -3.48
N LYS A 272 -9.36 -22.78 -3.32
CA LYS A 272 -10.17 -23.38 -2.25
C LYS A 272 -9.25 -24.00 -1.22
N MET A 273 -9.42 -23.65 0.06
CA MET A 273 -8.50 -24.07 1.12
C MET A 273 -9.20 -24.39 2.45
N PRO A 274 -8.57 -25.18 3.36
CA PRO A 274 -9.09 -25.36 4.71
C PRO A 274 -9.14 -24.03 5.46
N LYS A 275 -10.14 -23.83 6.33
CA LYS A 275 -10.25 -22.62 7.17
C LYS A 275 -9.03 -22.36 8.08
N SER A 276 -8.33 -23.42 8.46
CA SER A 276 -7.17 -23.37 9.36
C SER A 276 -5.84 -23.08 8.65
N ALA A 277 -5.82 -23.11 7.32
CA ALA A 277 -4.60 -22.83 6.57
C ALA A 277 -4.26 -21.32 6.61
N THR A 278 -2.98 -21.02 6.75
CA THR A 278 -2.48 -19.64 6.84
C THR A 278 -2.14 -19.11 5.46
N ILE A 279 -2.53 -17.86 5.17
CA ILE A 279 -2.26 -17.23 3.88
C ILE A 279 -1.11 -16.23 4.03
N LYS A 280 -0.05 -16.44 3.25
CA LYS A 280 1.00 -15.48 3.01
C LYS A 280 0.93 -15.03 1.55
N MET A 281 0.91 -13.73 1.30
CA MET A 281 0.83 -13.20 -0.07
C MET A 281 1.68 -11.95 -0.28
N ASP A 282 2.33 -11.88 -1.44
CA ASP A 282 2.90 -10.69 -2.07
C ASP A 282 2.19 -10.54 -3.44
N VAL A 283 1.34 -9.53 -3.56
CA VAL A 283 0.51 -9.30 -4.74
C VAL A 283 0.84 -7.93 -5.31
N ARG A 284 1.25 -7.93 -6.59
CA ARG A 284 1.54 -6.71 -7.35
C ARG A 284 0.54 -6.59 -8.48
N HIS A 285 -0.16 -5.46 -8.59
CA HIS A 285 -1.14 -5.22 -9.66
C HIS A 285 -2.21 -6.32 -9.77
N GLY A 286 -3.31 -6.19 -9.04
CA GLY A 286 -4.38 -7.19 -9.11
C GLY A 286 -5.46 -6.96 -8.08
N LYS A 287 -6.49 -7.81 -8.11
CA LYS A 287 -7.57 -7.79 -7.12
C LYS A 287 -7.47 -9.02 -6.23
N VAL A 288 -7.55 -8.84 -4.92
CA VAL A 288 -7.60 -9.92 -3.94
C VAL A 288 -8.96 -9.92 -3.26
N LYS A 289 -9.70 -11.02 -3.40
CA LYS A 289 -10.96 -11.26 -2.72
C LYS A 289 -10.79 -12.42 -1.74
N LEU A 290 -10.78 -12.12 -0.44
CA LEU A 290 -10.65 -13.14 0.60
C LEU A 290 -11.94 -13.92 0.82
N ALA A 291 -11.78 -15.17 1.27
CA ALA A 291 -12.89 -16.01 1.68
C ALA A 291 -13.47 -15.52 3.01
N GLU A 292 -14.72 -15.89 3.27
CA GLU A 292 -15.33 -15.69 4.57
C GLU A 292 -14.55 -16.43 5.66
N ASN A 293 -14.31 -15.75 6.79
CA ASN A 293 -13.64 -16.27 7.99
C ASN A 293 -12.16 -16.66 7.80
N THR A 294 -11.44 -15.96 6.92
CA THR A 294 -9.98 -16.14 6.82
C THR A 294 -9.30 -15.58 8.08
N THR A 295 -8.39 -16.35 8.69
CA THR A 295 -7.67 -15.94 9.91
C THR A 295 -6.16 -15.86 9.73
N ASN A 296 -5.49 -14.98 10.47
CA ASN A 296 -4.03 -14.86 10.55
C ASN A 296 -3.35 -14.67 9.19
N ILE A 297 -3.86 -13.73 8.38
CA ILE A 297 -3.28 -13.45 7.07
C ILE A 297 -2.00 -12.60 7.20
N ASN A 298 -1.04 -12.85 6.32
CA ASN A 298 0.11 -11.98 6.11
C ASN A 298 0.12 -11.52 4.65
N ALA A 299 -0.27 -10.28 4.40
CA ALA A 299 -0.46 -9.76 3.04
C ALA A 299 0.39 -8.53 2.77
N ASN A 300 1.17 -8.57 1.68
CA ASN A 300 1.82 -7.40 1.09
C ASN A 300 1.17 -7.10 -0.25
N LEU A 301 0.57 -5.93 -0.38
CA LEU A 301 -0.20 -5.51 -1.54
C LEU A 301 0.42 -4.25 -2.13
N SER A 302 0.76 -4.29 -3.42
CA SER A 302 1.33 -3.15 -4.15
C SER A 302 0.52 -2.90 -5.41
N TYR A 303 -0.16 -1.76 -5.48
CA TYR A 303 -1.13 -1.46 -6.54
C TYR A 303 -2.20 -2.56 -6.70
N ALA A 304 -2.58 -3.21 -5.60
CA ALA A 304 -3.49 -4.34 -5.60
C ALA A 304 -4.64 -4.11 -4.60
N SER A 305 -5.88 -4.20 -5.05
CA SER A 305 -7.03 -3.95 -4.17
C SER A 305 -7.33 -5.16 -3.28
N LEU A 306 -7.66 -4.92 -2.02
CA LEU A 306 -8.16 -5.95 -1.10
C LEU A 306 -9.65 -5.78 -0.85
N LEU A 307 -10.41 -6.86 -1.04
CA LEU A 307 -11.80 -6.98 -0.62
C LEU A 307 -11.93 -8.16 0.35
N ALA A 308 -12.46 -7.91 1.55
CA ALA A 308 -12.66 -8.93 2.56
C ALA A 308 -13.97 -8.73 3.34
N THR A 309 -14.73 -9.82 3.53
CA THR A 309 -15.92 -9.81 4.40
C THR A 309 -15.51 -9.80 5.87
N THR A 310 -14.49 -10.56 6.24
CA THR A 310 -14.01 -10.66 7.62
C THR A 310 -12.51 -10.85 7.65
N ILE A 311 -11.84 -10.09 8.50
CA ILE A 311 -10.43 -10.25 8.85
C ILE A 311 -10.35 -10.52 10.35
N ASN A 312 -9.65 -11.58 10.73
CA ASN A 312 -9.56 -12.03 12.12
C ASN A 312 -8.21 -12.71 12.42
N GLY A 313 -7.86 -12.80 13.70
CA GLY A 313 -6.63 -13.43 14.18
C GLY A 313 -5.57 -12.41 14.57
N ASP A 314 -5.04 -12.56 15.78
CA ASP A 314 -4.05 -11.70 16.42
C ASP A 314 -2.73 -11.58 15.63
N LYS A 315 -2.42 -12.58 14.81
CA LYS A 315 -1.23 -12.60 13.93
C LYS A 315 -1.50 -12.01 12.55
N THR A 316 -2.66 -11.40 12.33
CA THR A 316 -2.98 -10.77 11.06
C THR A 316 -2.18 -9.49 10.85
N TYR A 317 -1.52 -9.43 9.69
CA TYR A 317 -0.80 -8.26 9.22
C TYR A 317 -1.09 -8.00 7.73
N VAL A 318 -1.60 -6.81 7.42
CA VAL A 318 -1.85 -6.36 6.04
C VAL A 318 -1.03 -5.10 5.79
N ASN A 319 -0.18 -5.12 4.77
CA ASN A 319 0.60 -3.99 4.30
C ASN A 319 0.17 -3.62 2.88
N ALA A 320 -0.48 -2.46 2.72
CA ALA A 320 -1.09 -2.01 1.49
C ALA A 320 -0.45 -0.71 0.98
N SER A 321 0.30 -0.79 -0.12
CA SER A 321 0.94 0.37 -0.77
C SER A 321 0.25 0.69 -2.09
N TYR A 322 -0.22 1.94 -2.26
CA TYR A 322 -1.03 2.37 -3.42
C TYR A 322 -2.24 1.46 -3.70
N SER A 323 -2.76 0.85 -2.64
CA SER A 323 -3.66 -0.29 -2.69
C SER A 323 -4.90 0.03 -1.87
N PRO A 324 -6.08 0.13 -2.50
CA PRO A 324 -7.31 0.35 -1.76
C PRO A 324 -7.70 -0.92 -0.97
N VAL A 325 -8.28 -0.73 0.20
CA VAL A 325 -8.67 -1.81 1.12
C VAL A 325 -10.11 -1.61 1.55
N TYR A 326 -10.94 -2.63 1.31
CA TYR A 326 -12.35 -2.66 1.67
C TYR A 326 -12.61 -3.86 2.57
N VAL A 327 -12.97 -3.62 3.83
CA VAL A 327 -13.21 -4.68 4.81
C VAL A 327 -14.54 -4.45 5.50
N SER A 328 -15.42 -5.45 5.46
CA SER A 328 -16.72 -5.35 6.14
C SER A 328 -16.59 -5.50 7.67
N ASN A 329 -15.85 -6.50 8.14
CA ASN A 329 -15.65 -6.74 9.57
C ASN A 329 -14.16 -6.96 9.87
N TRP A 330 -13.53 -6.01 10.56
CA TRP A 330 -12.17 -6.14 11.06
C TRP A 330 -12.20 -6.50 12.55
N ASN A 331 -11.95 -7.77 12.89
CA ASN A 331 -12.11 -8.23 14.27
C ASN A 331 -10.87 -7.93 15.12
N VAL A 332 -9.70 -8.31 14.62
CA VAL A 332 -8.39 -8.10 15.26
C VAL A 332 -7.30 -8.19 14.19
N GLY A 333 -6.29 -7.33 14.30
CA GLY A 333 -5.11 -7.37 13.43
C GLY A 333 -4.46 -6.01 13.21
N GLN A 334 -3.39 -6.01 12.41
CA GLN A 334 -2.61 -4.83 12.07
C GLN A 334 -2.77 -4.46 10.59
N LEU A 335 -2.95 -3.17 10.31
CA LEU A 335 -3.05 -2.62 8.96
C LEU A 335 -2.04 -1.49 8.77
N LYS A 336 -1.08 -1.68 7.87
CA LYS A 336 -0.15 -0.65 7.41
C LYS A 336 -0.54 -0.19 6.02
N THR A 337 -0.66 1.13 5.80
CA THR A 337 -1.06 1.67 4.50
C THR A 337 -0.16 2.82 4.07
N SER A 338 0.25 2.82 2.80
CA SER A 338 1.11 3.86 2.23
C SER A 338 0.52 4.34 0.91
N TYR A 339 0.24 5.64 0.80
CA TYR A 339 -0.28 6.26 -0.42
C TYR A 339 -1.60 5.63 -0.92
N ALA A 340 -2.42 5.11 -0.01
CA ALA A 340 -3.68 4.46 -0.34
C ALA A 340 -4.81 5.48 -0.41
N LYS A 341 -5.50 5.53 -1.56
CA LYS A 341 -6.55 6.53 -1.80
C LYS A 341 -7.82 6.29 -0.98
N ALA A 342 -8.13 5.03 -0.67
CA ALA A 342 -9.36 4.64 0.01
C ALA A 342 -9.10 3.39 0.87
N ILE A 343 -9.25 3.55 2.18
CA ILE A 343 -9.23 2.48 3.18
C ILE A 343 -10.57 2.54 3.89
N ASP A 344 -11.50 1.69 3.50
CA ASP A 344 -12.87 1.69 4.02
C ASP A 344 -13.12 0.44 4.88
N LEU A 345 -13.26 0.68 6.17
CA LEU A 345 -13.51 -0.33 7.18
C LEU A 345 -14.92 -0.12 7.73
N LYS A 346 -15.84 -1.03 7.45
CA LYS A 346 -17.24 -0.85 7.86
C LYS A 346 -17.39 -1.02 9.38
N THR A 347 -17.02 -2.16 9.92
CA THR A 347 -17.06 -2.41 11.37
C THR A 347 -15.70 -2.86 11.85
N VAL A 348 -15.18 -2.22 12.89
CA VAL A 348 -13.87 -2.50 13.50
C VAL A 348 -14.06 -2.85 14.96
N ASN A 349 -13.59 -4.03 15.38
CA ASN A 349 -13.55 -4.42 16.78
C ASN A 349 -12.21 -4.00 17.42
N GLU A 350 -11.10 -4.61 17.03
CA GLU A 350 -9.75 -4.24 17.50
C GLU A 350 -8.81 -4.00 16.31
N LEU A 351 -8.17 -2.84 16.23
CA LEU A 351 -7.30 -2.47 15.12
C LEU A 351 -6.07 -1.69 15.58
N THR A 352 -4.90 -2.08 15.07
CA THR A 352 -3.72 -1.22 15.04
C THR A 352 -3.46 -0.77 13.60
N LEU A 353 -3.52 0.53 13.34
CA LEU A 353 -3.39 1.12 12.02
C LEU A 353 -2.23 2.10 11.95
N SER A 354 -1.34 1.93 10.97
CA SER A 354 -0.28 2.87 10.65
C SER A 354 -0.41 3.31 9.19
N ALA A 355 -0.63 4.59 8.98
CA ALA A 355 -0.94 5.14 7.67
C ALA A 355 -0.02 6.32 7.31
N VAL A 356 0.47 6.33 6.07
CA VAL A 356 1.22 7.44 5.49
C VAL A 356 0.55 7.87 4.19
N SER A 357 0.23 9.15 4.05
CA SER A 357 -0.39 9.71 2.83
C SER A 357 -1.64 8.93 2.39
N SER A 358 -2.48 8.52 3.34
CA SER A 358 -3.62 7.63 3.09
C SER A 358 -4.88 8.15 3.77
N ASN A 359 -6.02 7.90 3.14
CA ASN A 359 -7.34 8.30 3.64
C ASN A 359 -8.08 7.08 4.20
N ILE A 360 -8.54 7.19 5.44
CA ILE A 360 -9.13 6.10 6.22
C ILE A 360 -10.54 6.48 6.64
N THR A 361 -11.49 5.59 6.36
CA THR A 361 -12.87 5.66 6.83
C THR A 361 -13.17 4.44 7.70
N ILE A 362 -13.54 4.68 8.95
CA ILE A 362 -14.09 3.66 9.85
C ILE A 362 -15.56 4.00 10.08
N ASN A 363 -16.49 3.18 9.60
CA ASN A 363 -17.91 3.49 9.78
C ASN A 363 -18.36 3.28 11.24
N GLU A 364 -17.94 2.19 11.87
CA GLU A 364 -18.26 1.88 13.26
C GLU A 364 -17.08 1.23 13.98
N LEU A 365 -16.64 1.85 15.09
CA LEU A 365 -15.67 1.29 16.02
C LEU A 365 -16.39 0.65 17.21
N LEU A 366 -16.23 -0.66 17.43
CA LEU A 366 -16.92 -1.41 18.48
C LEU A 366 -16.17 -1.45 19.81
N LYS A 367 -14.84 -1.65 19.78
CA LYS A 367 -14.03 -1.89 20.98
C LYS A 367 -12.80 -0.99 21.07
N SER A 368 -11.75 -1.26 20.30
CA SER A 368 -10.50 -0.50 20.40
C SER A 368 -9.83 -0.21 19.06
N ALA A 369 -9.25 0.98 18.92
CA ALA A 369 -8.45 1.34 17.76
C ALA A 369 -7.24 2.19 18.16
N PHE A 370 -6.07 1.81 17.65
CA PHE A 370 -4.80 2.51 17.82
C PHE A 370 -4.33 2.96 16.43
N ILE A 371 -4.47 4.25 16.14
CA ILE A 371 -4.33 4.80 14.79
C ILE A 371 -3.19 5.82 14.78
N THR A 372 -2.20 5.58 13.94
CA THR A 372 -1.17 6.57 13.60
C THR A 372 -1.31 6.96 12.14
N ASN A 373 -1.49 8.25 11.85
CA ASN A 373 -1.58 8.77 10.50
C ASN A 373 -0.62 9.95 10.32
N ASP A 374 0.23 9.88 9.28
CA ASP A 374 1.09 10.97 8.84
C ASP A 374 0.74 11.35 7.40
N PHE A 375 0.20 12.55 7.23
CA PHE A 375 -0.45 13.04 6.01
C PHE A 375 -1.67 12.19 5.60
N GLY A 376 -2.85 12.78 5.67
CA GLY A 376 -4.09 12.13 5.25
C GLY A 376 -5.26 12.44 6.15
N ASP A 377 -6.39 11.82 5.83
CA ASP A 377 -7.64 12.01 6.54
C ASP A 377 -8.03 10.73 7.29
N VAL A 378 -8.46 10.88 8.53
CA VAL A 378 -9.06 9.80 9.32
C VAL A 378 -10.48 10.21 9.69
N GLU A 379 -11.45 9.46 9.19
CA GLU A 379 -12.87 9.63 9.50
C GLU A 379 -13.39 8.43 10.28
N ILE A 380 -13.94 8.67 11.47
CA ILE A 380 -14.60 7.67 12.32
C ILE A 380 -16.06 8.10 12.48
N ASN A 381 -16.95 7.47 11.73
CA ASN A 381 -18.34 7.91 11.63
C ASN A 381 -19.16 7.63 12.90
N SER A 382 -18.82 6.58 13.64
CA SER A 382 -19.46 6.20 14.89
C SER A 382 -18.51 5.40 15.77
N VAL A 383 -18.59 5.61 17.08
CA VAL A 383 -17.95 4.80 18.11
C VAL A 383 -19.03 4.20 18.99
N SER A 384 -18.96 2.89 19.23
CA SER A 384 -19.91 2.16 20.06
C SER A 384 -19.90 2.67 21.50
N SER A 385 -21.06 2.64 22.15
CA SER A 385 -21.17 2.92 23.59
C SER A 385 -20.39 1.94 24.48
N SER A 386 -20.02 0.76 23.95
CA SER A 386 -19.27 -0.29 24.64
C SER A 386 -17.76 -0.25 24.39
N PHE A 387 -17.25 0.76 23.67
CA PHE A 387 -15.82 0.85 23.36
C PHE A 387 -14.94 0.90 24.61
N GLU A 388 -13.68 0.53 24.47
CA GLU A 388 -12.67 0.57 25.53
C GLU A 388 -11.67 1.70 25.24
N ASP A 389 -10.96 1.65 24.11
CA ASP A 389 -9.88 2.60 23.84
C ASP A 389 -9.87 3.12 22.40
N LEU A 390 -9.84 4.44 22.26
CA LEU A 390 -9.56 5.10 20.98
C LEU A 390 -8.30 5.95 21.15
N ASP A 391 -7.18 5.50 20.58
CA ASP A 391 -5.94 6.25 20.52
C ASP A 391 -5.65 6.68 19.08
N VAL A 392 -5.56 7.98 18.84
CA VAL A 392 -5.28 8.54 17.52
C VAL A 392 -4.11 9.51 17.59
N THR A 393 -3.03 9.18 16.90
CA THR A 393 -1.91 10.09 16.64
C THR A 393 -1.97 10.54 15.19
N ILE A 394 -2.15 11.84 14.97
CA ILE A 394 -2.25 12.44 13.63
C ILE A 394 -1.24 13.57 13.43
N THR A 395 -0.55 13.53 12.28
CA THR A 395 0.43 14.54 11.89
C THR A 395 0.14 15.02 10.47
N ASN A 396 0.12 16.34 10.26
CA ASN A 396 -0.18 16.97 8.97
C ASN A 396 -1.46 16.45 8.28
N GLY A 397 -2.50 16.15 9.05
CA GLY A 397 -3.72 15.51 8.56
C GLY A 397 -5.00 16.07 9.16
N ASN A 398 -6.12 15.43 8.84
CA ASN A 398 -7.42 15.77 9.41
C ASN A 398 -8.04 14.57 10.14
N LEU A 399 -8.58 14.81 11.33
CA LEU A 399 -9.34 13.82 12.08
C LEU A 399 -10.78 14.30 12.24
N ASN A 400 -11.75 13.51 11.80
CA ASN A 400 -13.17 13.72 12.05
C ASN A 400 -13.74 12.48 12.74
N ALA A 401 -14.18 12.61 14.00
CA ALA A 401 -14.71 11.48 14.76
C ALA A 401 -16.00 11.83 15.49
N SER A 402 -17.02 10.97 15.35
CA SER A 402 -18.26 11.05 16.13
C SER A 402 -18.14 10.19 17.38
N LEU A 403 -18.14 10.80 18.55
CA LEU A 403 -17.94 10.13 19.83
C LEU A 403 -19.29 9.63 20.41
N PRO A 404 -19.28 8.60 21.28
CA PRO A 404 -20.52 8.06 21.82
C PRO A 404 -21.08 8.97 22.93
N LYS A 405 -22.36 8.80 23.27
CA LYS A 405 -22.96 9.49 24.44
C LYS A 405 -22.60 8.87 25.79
N SER A 406 -21.97 7.69 25.80
CA SER A 406 -21.58 6.97 27.02
C SER A 406 -20.47 7.66 27.79
N SER A 407 -20.20 7.21 29.03
CA SER A 407 -19.13 7.77 29.85
C SER A 407 -17.74 7.36 29.36
N TYR A 408 -16.85 8.33 29.16
CA TYR A 408 -15.43 8.09 28.82
C TYR A 408 -14.54 9.24 29.31
N SER A 409 -13.27 8.93 29.56
CA SER A 409 -12.22 9.92 29.76
C SER A 409 -11.69 10.40 28.42
N ILE A 410 -11.34 11.68 28.33
CA ILE A 410 -10.79 12.26 27.10
C ILE A 410 -9.52 13.06 27.36
N TYR A 411 -8.53 12.85 26.51
CA TYR A 411 -7.28 13.59 26.48
C TYR A 411 -6.97 13.97 25.02
N VAL A 412 -6.96 15.27 24.72
CA VAL A 412 -6.62 15.79 23.38
C VAL A 412 -5.45 16.75 23.51
N LYS A 413 -4.31 16.39 22.93
CA LYS A 413 -3.12 17.23 22.83
C LYS A 413 -2.95 17.70 21.38
N GLY A 414 -3.10 18.99 21.15
CA GLY A 414 -2.84 19.63 19.86
C GLY A 414 -1.57 20.48 19.90
N LYS A 415 -0.58 20.18 19.05
CA LYS A 415 0.59 21.02 18.79
C LYS A 415 0.39 21.76 17.48
N SER A 416 0.30 23.09 17.52
CA SER A 416 0.05 23.93 16.33
C SER A 416 -1.13 23.40 15.47
N SER A 417 -2.17 22.89 16.14
CA SER A 417 -3.31 22.18 15.54
C SER A 417 -4.61 22.87 15.92
N LYS A 418 -5.63 22.81 15.06
CA LYS A 418 -6.98 23.25 15.41
C LYS A 418 -7.74 22.08 16.00
N VAL A 419 -8.45 22.31 17.10
CA VAL A 419 -9.24 21.28 17.78
C VAL A 419 -10.63 21.83 18.05
N ALA A 420 -11.64 21.18 17.49
CA ALA A 420 -13.05 21.40 17.79
C ALA A 420 -13.58 20.22 18.62
N LEU A 421 -14.20 20.53 19.75
CA LEU A 421 -14.76 19.57 20.70
C LEU A 421 -16.29 19.73 20.79
N PRO A 422 -17.03 18.66 21.13
CA PRO A 422 -18.48 18.74 21.31
C PRO A 422 -18.87 19.55 22.55
N VAL A 423 -20.02 20.23 22.48
CA VAL A 423 -20.49 21.25 23.45
C VAL A 423 -20.85 20.66 24.84
N GLY A 424 -20.92 19.33 24.99
CA GLY A 424 -21.29 18.66 26.24
C GLY A 424 -20.15 18.15 27.13
N LEU A 425 -18.89 18.33 26.74
CA LEU A 425 -17.75 17.76 27.47
C LEU A 425 -17.35 18.58 28.69
N SER A 426 -17.06 17.89 29.80
CA SER A 426 -16.45 18.48 30.99
C SER A 426 -14.93 18.45 30.83
N VAL A 427 -14.35 19.48 30.22
CA VAL A 427 -12.92 19.56 29.89
C VAL A 427 -12.22 20.76 30.51
N ASN A 428 -11.04 20.50 31.09
CA ASN A 428 -10.08 21.54 31.47
C ASN A 428 -9.10 21.77 30.33
N LYS A 429 -8.83 23.04 30.02
CA LYS A 429 -7.88 23.45 28.99
C LYS A 429 -6.60 23.98 29.65
N SER A 430 -5.46 23.44 29.24
CA SER A 430 -4.13 23.98 29.59
C SER A 430 -3.37 24.33 28.32
N VAL A 431 -2.64 25.45 28.36
CA VAL A 431 -1.88 25.96 27.21
C VAL A 431 -0.42 26.11 27.62
N ASN A 432 0.48 25.57 26.81
CA ASN A 432 1.92 25.76 26.95
C ASN A 432 2.51 26.03 25.56
N GLN A 433 2.90 27.28 25.29
CA GLN A 433 3.38 27.74 23.99
C GLN A 433 2.41 27.38 22.84
N ASN A 434 2.85 26.55 21.89
CA ASN A 434 2.05 26.09 20.76
C ASN A 434 1.31 24.78 21.03
N ILE A 435 1.33 24.28 22.27
CA ILE A 435 0.64 23.07 22.70
C ILE A 435 -0.59 23.46 23.50
N ILE A 436 -1.74 22.96 23.07
CA ILE A 436 -3.02 23.05 23.79
C ILE A 436 -3.41 21.63 24.19
N VAL A 437 -3.72 21.44 25.46
CA VAL A 437 -4.21 20.17 26.00
C VAL A 437 -5.61 20.37 26.56
N HIS A 438 -6.52 19.51 26.15
CA HIS A 438 -7.85 19.37 26.71
C HIS A 438 -7.90 18.03 27.45
N LYS A 439 -8.19 18.06 28.75
CA LYS A 439 -8.32 16.84 29.57
C LYS A 439 -9.64 16.89 30.33
N GLY A 440 -10.39 15.80 30.29
CA GLY A 440 -11.71 15.78 30.89
C GLY A 440 -12.42 14.45 30.71
N PHE A 441 -13.75 14.52 30.65
CA PHE A 441 -14.62 13.37 30.47
C PHE A 441 -15.95 13.75 29.83
N ASN A 442 -16.65 12.74 29.32
CA ASN A 442 -18.07 12.79 28.99
C ASN A 442 -18.87 12.03 30.05
N ALA A 443 -19.99 12.60 30.52
CA ALA A 443 -20.90 12.06 31.55
C ALA A 443 -20.30 11.73 32.93
N SER A 444 -19.28 10.88 33.04
CA SER A 444 -18.60 10.50 34.28
C SER A 444 -17.10 10.28 34.09
N ASN A 445 -16.31 10.61 35.12
CA ASN A 445 -14.86 10.38 35.16
C ASN A 445 -14.48 8.99 35.71
N ASN A 446 -15.42 8.23 36.28
CA ASN A 446 -15.19 6.89 36.79
C ASN A 446 -15.50 5.85 35.70
N THR A 447 -14.61 5.73 34.73
CA THR A 447 -14.77 4.87 33.56
C THR A 447 -13.40 4.37 33.11
N ASN A 448 -13.35 3.12 32.64
CA ASN A 448 -12.17 2.56 32.01
C ASN A 448 -12.05 2.92 30.53
N LYS A 449 -13.06 3.62 29.96
CA LYS A 449 -13.10 3.99 28.55
C LYS A 449 -12.29 5.25 28.29
N SER A 450 -11.46 5.24 27.25
CA SER A 450 -10.54 6.34 26.98
C SER A 450 -10.52 6.79 25.52
N VAL A 451 -10.49 8.10 25.31
CA VAL A 451 -10.26 8.74 24.01
C VAL A 451 -9.01 9.59 24.12
N ASN A 452 -7.92 9.15 23.50
CA ASN A 452 -6.62 9.81 23.48
C ASN A 452 -6.31 10.29 22.07
N ILE A 453 -6.07 11.58 21.90
CA ILE A 453 -5.79 12.17 20.60
C ILE A 453 -4.55 13.04 20.69
N ASN A 454 -3.53 12.70 19.92
CA ASN A 454 -2.30 13.46 19.77
C ASN A 454 -2.21 14.02 18.35
N ALA A 455 -2.44 15.32 18.20
CA ALA A 455 -2.45 16.01 16.91
C ALA A 455 -1.25 16.96 16.79
N SER A 456 -0.54 16.91 15.67
CA SER A 456 0.53 17.85 15.32
C SER A 456 0.29 18.44 13.93
N TYR A 457 0.25 19.77 13.82
CA TYR A 457 0.00 20.49 12.57
C TYR A 457 -1.25 19.99 11.81
N SER A 458 -2.31 19.65 12.55
CA SER A 458 -3.49 18.95 12.04
C SER A 458 -4.79 19.67 12.42
N ASP A 459 -5.87 19.37 11.72
CA ASP A 459 -7.22 19.84 12.09
C ASP A 459 -8.01 18.64 12.67
N VAL A 460 -8.51 18.79 13.91
CA VAL A 460 -9.26 17.76 14.64
C VAL A 460 -10.68 18.27 14.90
N VAL A 461 -11.67 17.48 14.53
CA VAL A 461 -13.09 17.74 14.76
C VAL A 461 -13.71 16.53 15.44
N LEU A 462 -14.11 16.70 16.71
CA LEU A 462 -14.84 15.70 17.48
C LEU A 462 -16.30 16.16 17.61
N LYS A 463 -17.24 15.24 17.38
CA LYS A 463 -18.68 15.49 17.37
C LYS A 463 -19.40 14.69 18.44
#